data_AF-A0A7I8MNS5-F1
#
_entry.id   AF-A0A7I8MNS5-F1
#
_cell.length_a   1.000
_cell.length_b   1.000
_cell.length_c   1.000
_cell.angle_alpha   90.00
_cell.angle_beta   90.00
_cell.angle_gamma   90.00
#
_symmetry.space_group_name_H-M   'P 1'
#
loop_
_entity.id
_entity.type
_entity.pdbx_description
1 polymer ?
#
loop_
_entity_poly.entity_id
_entity_poly.type
_entity_poly.pdbx_seq_one_letter_code
_entity_poly.pdbx_strand_id
1 'polypeptide(L)' 'MSDTIVVHANVEISTASLQAIVETVKQIAGRNDKGVYRVDTADAVSNMISKFLRENDFDGYVQDVKNY' A
#
# COMPACT_ATOMS: atom_id res chain seq x y z
N MET A 1 0.18 0.43 -21.42
CA MET A 1 1.01 -0.01 -20.28
C MET A 1 1.57 1.25 -19.65
N SER A 2 1.28 1.52 -18.39
CA SER A 2 1.92 2.61 -17.64
C SER A 2 3.34 2.17 -17.31
N ASP A 3 4.34 2.97 -17.69
CA ASP A 3 5.73 2.73 -17.33
C ASP A 3 5.92 3.08 -15.84
N THR A 4 6.11 2.07 -15.00
CA THR A 4 6.17 2.24 -13.54
C THR A 4 7.30 1.40 -12.98
N ILE A 5 8.04 1.98 -12.03
CA ILE A 5 9.09 1.29 -11.27
C ILE A 5 8.66 1.16 -9.81
N VAL A 6 9.18 0.14 -9.12
CA VAL A 6 9.05 0.02 -7.66
C VAL A 6 10.22 0.76 -7.02
N VAL A 7 9.92 1.64 -6.07
CA VAL A 7 10.92 2.42 -5.33
C VAL A 7 10.89 1.99 -3.87
N HIS A 8 12.07 1.81 -3.27
CA HIS A 8 12.20 1.64 -1.83
C HIS A 8 12.30 3.01 -1.16
N ALA A 9 11.24 3.39 -0.43
CA ALA A 9 11.18 4.62 0.34
C ALA A 9 10.67 4.32 1.76
N ASN A 10 11.16 5.08 2.74
CA ASN A 10 10.59 5.08 4.08
C ASN A 10 9.40 6.04 4.09
N VAL A 11 8.24 5.55 4.52
CA VAL A 11 6.99 6.31 4.57
C VAL A 11 6.43 6.25 5.99
N GLU A 12 5.90 7.37 6.46
CA GLU A 12 5.17 7.41 7.72
C GLU A 12 3.67 7.30 7.43
N ILE A 13 3.00 6.36 8.09
CA ILE A 13 1.55 6.19 8.03
C ILE A 13 1.00 6.04 9.45
N SER A 14 -0.28 6.31 9.63
CA SER A 14 -0.91 6.08 10.93
C SER A 14 -0.94 4.60 11.27
N THR A 15 -0.87 4.28 12.57
CA THR A 15 -1.03 2.91 13.07
C THR A 15 -2.40 2.34 12.71
N ALA A 16 -3.44 3.18 12.70
CA ALA A 16 -4.79 2.82 12.27
C ALA A 16 -4.83 2.40 10.79
N SER A 17 -4.10 3.10 9.90
CA SER A 17 -3.99 2.73 8.49
C SER A 17 -3.33 1.37 8.32
N LEU A 18 -2.22 1.10 9.02
CA LEU A 18 -1.55 -0.20 8.99
C LEU A 18 -2.47 -1.33 9.46
N GLN A 19 -3.19 -1.11 10.57
CA GLN A 19 -4.14 -2.08 11.10
C GLN A 19 -5.24 -2.40 10.08
N ALA A 20 -5.86 -1.38 9.48
CA ALA A 20 -6.92 -1.55 8.49
C ALA A 20 -6.45 -2.34 7.25
N ILE A 21 -5.23 -2.08 6.77
CA ILE A 21 -4.62 -2.82 5.66
C ILE A 21 -4.48 -4.31 6.03
N VAL A 22 -3.88 -4.60 7.19
CA VAL A 22 -3.64 -5.98 7.64
C VAL A 22 -4.95 -6.73 7.86
N GLU A 23 -5.94 -6.11 8.48
CA GLU A 23 -7.26 -6.73 8.70
C GLU A 23 -7.96 -7.06 7.37
N THR A 24 -7.96 -6.12 6.43
CA THR A 24 -8.56 -6.32 5.10
C THR A 24 -7.87 -7.46 4.35
N VAL A 25 -6.54 -7.51 4.37
CA VAL A 25 -5.80 -8.57 3.67
C VAL A 25 -6.02 -9.94 4.32
N LYS A 26 -6.11 -10.01 5.66
CA LYS A 26 -6.47 -11.25 6.37
C LYS A 26 -7.87 -11.74 6.00
N GLN A 27 -8.83 -10.83 5.81
CA GLN A 27 -10.18 -11.19 5.36
C GLN A 27 -10.17 -11.76 3.94
N ILE A 28 -9.42 -11.15 3.02
CA ILE A 28 -9.34 -11.58 1.60
C ILE A 28 -8.59 -12.91 1.45
N ALA A 29 -7.47 -13.09 2.14
CA ALA A 29 -6.63 -14.28 2.02
C ALA A 29 -7.35 -15.57 2.46
N GLY A 30 -8.44 -15.46 3.23
CA GLY A 30 -9.12 -16.59 3.83
C GLY A 30 -8.29 -17.25 4.94
N ARG A 31 -8.95 -18.04 5.77
CA ARG A 31 -8.25 -18.87 6.77
C ARG A 31 -7.72 -20.09 6.04
N ASN A 32 -6.40 -20.35 6.09
CA ASN A 32 -5.90 -21.64 5.62
C ASN A 32 -6.35 -22.77 6.56
N ASP A 33 -6.29 -24.01 6.10
CA ASP A 33 -6.73 -25.22 6.83
C ASP A 33 -6.03 -25.44 8.18
N LYS A 34 -4.97 -24.66 8.49
CA LYS A 34 -4.18 -24.73 9.73
C LYS A 34 -4.32 -23.50 10.63
N GLY A 35 -5.21 -22.55 10.30
CA GLY A 35 -5.46 -21.35 11.10
C GLY A 35 -4.37 -20.28 11.10
N VAL A 36 -3.35 -20.39 10.23
CA VAL A 36 -2.20 -19.47 10.14
C VAL A 36 -2.39 -18.53 8.96
N TYR A 37 -2.56 -17.23 9.21
CA TYR A 37 -2.55 -16.22 8.15
C TYR A 37 -1.11 -15.98 7.68
N ARG A 38 -0.79 -16.38 6.44
CA ARG A 38 0.47 -16.00 5.79
C ARG A 38 0.22 -14.75 4.95
N VAL A 39 0.19 -13.60 5.62
CA VAL A 39 0.04 -12.29 4.97
C VAL A 39 1.42 -11.64 4.91
N ASP A 40 1.91 -11.37 3.70
CA ASP A 40 3.05 -10.46 3.53
C ASP A 40 2.53 -9.02 3.72
N THR A 41 2.82 -8.48 4.90
CA THR A 41 2.34 -7.14 5.27
C THR A 41 3.09 -6.04 4.52
N ALA A 42 4.36 -6.28 4.16
CA ALA A 42 5.15 -5.30 3.43
C ALA A 42 4.60 -5.15 2.00
N ASP A 43 4.31 -6.27 1.33
CA ASP A 43 3.70 -6.26 0.00
C ASP A 43 2.29 -5.65 0.03
N ALA A 44 1.49 -5.94 1.05
CA ALA A 44 0.17 -5.35 1.22
C ALA A 44 0.22 -3.82 1.33
N VAL A 45 1.14 -3.29 2.15
CA VAL A 45 1.34 -1.85 2.31
C VAL A 45 1.85 -1.23 1.00
N SER A 46 2.85 -1.84 0.37
CA SER A 46 3.40 -1.40 -0.92
C SER A 46 2.32 -1.29 -2.00
N ASN A 47 1.48 -2.32 -2.11
CA ASN A 47 0.36 -2.35 -3.06
C ASN A 47 -0.69 -1.27 -2.74
N MET A 48 -1.04 -1.10 -1.46
CA MET A 48 -2.05 -0.11 -1.05
C MET A 48 -1.59 1.32 -1.33
N ILE A 49 -0.33 1.65 -1.00
CA ILE A 49 0.25 2.96 -1.27
C ILE A 49 0.35 3.18 -2.78
N SER A 50 0.87 2.21 -3.53
CA SER A 50 0.99 2.32 -4.99
C SER A 50 -0.37 2.52 -5.68
N LYS A 51 -1.43 1.91 -5.14
CA LYS A 51 -2.80 2.13 -5.60
C LYS A 51 -3.28 3.55 -5.27
N PHE A 52 -3.09 3.99 -4.03
CA PHE A 52 -3.48 5.34 -3.59
C PHE A 52 -2.80 6.43 -4.43
N LEU A 53 -1.50 6.34 -4.69
CA LEU A 53 -0.76 7.31 -5.50
C LEU A 53 -1.32 7.43 -6.93
N ARG A 54 -1.70 6.29 -7.53
CA ARG A 54 -2.29 6.24 -8.87
C ARG A 54 -3.70 6.85 -8.91
N GLU A 55 -4.50 6.59 -7.88
CA GLU A 55 -5.89 7.07 -7.81
C GLU A 55 -5.98 8.56 -7.45
N ASN A 56 -4.95 9.14 -6.84
CA ASN A 56 -4.94 10.53 -6.37
C ASN A 56 -4.01 11.46 -7.18
N ASP A 57 -3.67 11.08 -8.42
CA ASP A 57 -2.84 11.90 -9.33
C ASP A 57 -1.51 12.36 -8.72
N PHE A 58 -0.73 11.40 -8.22
CA PHE A 58 0.58 11.71 -7.66
C PHE A 58 1.54 12.32 -8.70
N ASP A 59 1.39 11.97 -9.98
CA ASP A 59 2.19 12.55 -11.08
C ASP A 59 1.95 14.07 -11.19
N GLY A 60 0.69 14.52 -11.05
CA GLY A 60 0.37 15.95 -10.95
C GLY A 60 0.90 16.57 -9.66
N TYR A 61 0.79 15.87 -8.53
CA TYR A 61 1.28 16.35 -7.23
C TYR A 61 2.79 16.65 -7.25
N VAL A 62 3.62 15.80 -7.85
CA VAL A 62 5.08 16.01 -7.91
C VAL A 62 5.51 17.10 -8.90
N GLN A 63 4.64 17.52 -9.82
CA GLN A 63 4.92 18.61 -10.76
C GLN A 63 4.64 20.00 -10.18
N ASP A 64 3.89 20.10 -9.08
CA ASP A 64 3.63 21.37 -8.41
C ASP A 64 4.79 21.74 -7.47
N VAL A 65 5.51 22.80 -7.83
CA VAL A 65 6.63 23.35 -7.06
C VAL A 65 6.25 23.75 -5.63
N LYS A 66 4.96 23.99 -5.35
CA LYS A 66 4.48 24.36 -4.00
C LYS A 66 4.51 23.21 -2.99
N ASN A 67 4.68 21.97 -3.45
CA ASN A 67 4.74 20.79 -2.59
C ASN A 67 6.16 20.48 -2.08
N TYR A 68 7.14 21.32 -2.40
CA TYR A 68 8.55 21.23 -1.99
C TYR A 68 8.95 22.46 -1.17
#